data_AF-M4V606-F1
#
_entry.id   AF-M4V606-F1
#
_cell.length_a   1.000
_cell.length_b   1.000
_cell.length_c   1.000
_cell.angle_alpha   90.00
_cell.angle_beta   90.00
_cell.angle_gamma   90.00
#
_symmetry.space_group_name_H-M   'P 1'
#
loop_
_entity.id
_entity.type
_entity.pdbx_description
1 polymer ?
#
loop_
_entity_poly.entity_id
_entity_poly.type
_entity_poly.pdbx_seq_one_letter_code
_entity_poly.pdbx_strand_id
1 'polypeptide(L)'
;MKKLFLLSAALLLFVLEVGATTTGQTRACRIAGGQYFEIEFDFDEIGLCLVGESLVGSRDLLNKNARIEIPLSLHHYRRGVRTCTAANMQTLQLGDLGRVDVCLYSDGSVIDLATLLSGKEHNRNAKLNKALGL
;
A
#
# COMPACT_ATOMS: atom_id res chain seq x y z
N MET A 1 -52.74 7.56 -42.29
CA MET A 1 -51.70 8.52 -42.72
C MET A 1 -51.36 9.45 -41.57
N LYS A 2 -50.06 9.68 -41.35
CA LYS A 2 -49.42 10.63 -40.41
C LYS A 2 -49.39 10.20 -38.94
N LYS A 3 -48.27 10.27 -38.21
CA LYS A 3 -46.83 10.36 -38.54
C LYS A 3 -46.12 9.97 -37.24
N LEU A 4 -45.17 9.05 -37.36
CA LEU A 4 -44.25 8.58 -36.34
C LEU A 4 -43.27 9.72 -35.99
N PHE A 5 -43.09 10.05 -34.71
CA PHE A 5 -41.93 10.81 -34.22
C PHE A 5 -41.58 10.30 -32.81
N LEU A 6 -40.84 9.20 -32.77
CA LEU A 6 -40.11 8.77 -31.57
C LEU A 6 -38.86 9.64 -31.46
N LEU A 7 -38.87 10.61 -30.54
CA LEU A 7 -37.67 11.36 -30.18
C LEU A 7 -36.70 10.43 -29.44
N SER A 8 -35.57 10.18 -30.07
CA SER A 8 -34.40 9.51 -29.54
C SER A 8 -33.82 10.29 -28.35
N ALA A 9 -34.06 9.80 -27.13
CA ALA A 9 -33.34 10.22 -25.94
C ALA A 9 -31.97 9.50 -25.91
N ALA A 10 -30.99 10.03 -26.66
CA ALA A 10 -29.60 9.64 -26.51
C ALA A 10 -29.05 10.32 -25.25
N LEU A 11 -29.25 9.66 -24.10
CA LEU A 11 -28.66 10.07 -22.83
C LEU A 11 -27.16 9.74 -22.87
N LEU A 12 -26.36 10.69 -23.35
CA LEU A 12 -24.90 10.68 -23.24
C LEU A 12 -24.54 10.83 -21.77
N LEU A 13 -24.37 9.69 -21.08
CA LEU A 13 -23.68 9.61 -19.80
C LEU A 13 -22.20 9.89 -20.04
N PHE A 14 -21.83 11.17 -20.05
CA PHE A 14 -20.44 11.57 -19.81
C PHE A 14 -20.15 11.29 -18.33
N VAL A 15 -19.64 10.10 -18.03
CA VAL A 15 -18.99 9.82 -16.76
C VAL A 15 -17.72 10.66 -16.76
N LEU A 16 -17.79 11.81 -16.10
CA LEU A 16 -16.59 12.57 -15.73
C LEU A 16 -15.85 11.71 -14.71
N GLU A 17 -14.84 10.97 -15.16
CA GLU A 17 -13.85 10.42 -14.26
C GLU A 17 -13.14 11.60 -13.61
N VAL A 18 -13.56 11.92 -12.37
CA VAL A 18 -12.81 12.81 -11.49
C VAL A 18 -11.49 12.11 -11.24
N GLY A 19 -10.47 12.47 -12.02
CA GLY A 19 -9.11 11.99 -11.83
C GLY A 19 -8.60 12.48 -10.48
N ALA A 20 -8.81 11.68 -9.43
CA ALA A 20 -8.17 11.90 -8.15
C ALA A 20 -6.66 12.07 -8.41
N THR A 21 -6.10 13.20 -7.99
CA THR A 21 -4.66 13.44 -8.09
C THR A 21 -3.93 12.37 -7.27
N THR A 22 -3.38 11.36 -7.96
CA THR A 22 -2.65 10.27 -7.30
C THR A 22 -1.36 10.82 -6.72
N THR A 23 -1.16 10.73 -5.40
CA THR A 23 0.12 11.07 -4.78
C THR A 23 1.22 10.10 -5.25
N GLY A 24 2.48 10.48 -5.08
CA GLY A 24 3.62 9.58 -5.39
C GLY A 24 3.52 8.25 -4.64
N GLN A 25 3.01 8.28 -3.40
CA GLN A 25 2.79 7.12 -2.55
C GLN A 25 1.71 6.19 -3.12
N THR A 26 0.54 6.73 -3.52
CA THR A 26 -0.52 5.95 -4.18
C THR A 26 -0.01 5.30 -5.47
N ARG A 27 0.76 6.04 -6.28
CA ARG A 27 1.36 5.51 -7.51
C ARG A 27 2.35 4.38 -7.22
N ALA A 28 3.22 4.54 -6.22
CA ALA A 28 4.19 3.52 -5.85
C ALA A 28 3.50 2.22 -5.38
N CYS A 29 2.43 2.35 -4.59
CA CYS A 29 1.64 1.21 -4.13
C CYS A 29 0.96 0.48 -5.31
N ARG A 30 0.37 1.22 -6.25
CA ARG A 30 -0.23 0.65 -7.46
C ARG A 30 0.79 -0.08 -8.34
N ILE A 31 2.01 0.46 -8.51
CA ILE A 31 3.09 -0.20 -9.27
C ILE A 31 3.50 -1.52 -8.60
N ALA A 32 3.48 -1.58 -7.26
CA ALA A 32 3.70 -2.82 -6.51
C ALA A 32 2.53 -3.81 -6.62
N GLY A 33 1.41 -3.44 -7.28
CA GLY A 33 0.21 -4.26 -7.37
C GLY A 33 -0.60 -4.32 -6.08
N GLY A 34 -0.48 -3.29 -5.23
CA GLY A 34 -1.15 -3.21 -3.94
C GLY A 34 -2.29 -2.20 -3.87
N GLN A 35 -2.96 -2.19 -2.71
CA GLN A 35 -4.00 -1.24 -2.34
C GLN A 35 -3.45 -0.23 -1.32
N TYR A 36 -3.67 1.06 -1.58
CA TYR A 36 -3.22 2.15 -0.72
C TYR A 36 -4.22 2.40 0.41
N PHE A 37 -3.69 2.67 1.60
CA PHE A 37 -4.42 3.11 2.78
C PHE A 37 -3.71 4.33 3.38
N GLU A 38 -4.48 5.23 3.96
CA GLU A 38 -3.97 6.36 4.72
C GLU A 38 -4.61 6.29 6.09
N ILE A 39 -3.79 6.44 7.12
CA ILE A 39 -4.24 6.44 8.52
C ILE A 39 -3.63 7.60 9.26
N GLU A 40 -4.36 8.10 10.26
CA GLU A 40 -3.83 9.04 11.23
C GLU A 40 -3.19 8.26 12.39
N PHE A 41 -1.95 8.60 12.74
CA PHE A 41 -1.19 7.98 13.82
C PHE A 41 -0.31 9.02 14.51
N ASP A 42 -0.44 9.17 15.83
CA ASP A 42 0.31 10.16 16.64
C ASP A 42 0.39 11.57 16.01
N PHE A 43 -0.75 12.05 15.48
CA PHE A 43 -0.92 13.35 14.80
C PHE A 43 -0.26 13.49 13.41
N ASP A 44 0.29 12.41 12.86
CA ASP A 44 0.81 12.34 11.49
C ASP A 44 -0.04 11.42 10.60
N GLU A 45 0.00 11.65 9.29
CA GLU A 45 -0.59 10.75 8.29
C GLU A 45 0.44 9.72 7.83
N ILE A 46 0.12 8.43 7.97
CA ILE A 46 0.93 7.32 7.48
C ILE A 46 0.25 6.67 6.29
N GLY A 47 0.96 6.68 5.16
CA GLY A 47 0.59 5.92 3.97
C GLY A 47 1.05 4.46 4.08
N LEU A 48 0.13 3.54 3.87
CA LEU A 48 0.35 2.09 3.88
C LEU A 48 -0.05 1.47 2.55
N CYS A 49 0.56 0.34 2.22
CA CYS A 49 0.30 -0.40 1.00
C CYS A 49 0.14 -1.88 1.28
N LEU A 50 -1.04 -2.43 1.01
CA LEU A 50 -1.33 -3.85 1.08
C LEU A 50 -0.96 -4.51 -0.26
N VAL A 51 0.14 -5.27 -0.28
CA VAL A 51 0.64 -6.01 -1.44
C VAL A 51 0.42 -7.51 -1.20
N GLY A 52 -0.70 -8.04 -1.70
CA GLY A 52 -1.10 -9.39 -1.36
C GLY A 52 -1.60 -9.47 0.08
N GLU A 53 -0.89 -10.21 0.93
CA GLU A 53 -1.17 -10.34 2.37
C GLU A 53 -0.14 -9.59 3.24
N SER A 54 0.69 -8.77 2.61
CA SER A 54 1.73 -8.01 3.27
C SER A 54 1.43 -6.53 3.25
N LEU A 55 1.54 -5.87 4.39
CA LEU A 55 1.36 -4.44 4.55
C LEU A 55 2.74 -3.79 4.77
N VAL A 56 3.05 -2.79 3.97
CA VAL A 56 4.31 -2.03 4.04
C VAL A 56 4.03 -0.53 3.93
N GLY A 57 4.95 0.32 4.38
CA GLY A 57 4.86 1.75 4.15
C GLY A 57 4.81 2.06 2.65
N SER A 58 3.85 2.88 2.22
CA SER A 58 3.78 3.32 0.82
C SER A 58 4.97 4.23 0.46
N ARG A 59 5.45 5.03 1.42
CA ARG A 59 6.71 5.79 1.33
C ARG A 59 7.92 4.87 1.16
N ASP A 60 7.88 3.68 1.74
CA ASP A 60 8.99 2.73 1.64
C ASP A 60 9.14 2.23 0.21
N LEU A 61 8.01 1.92 -0.43
CA LEU A 61 7.95 1.55 -1.84
C LEU A 61 8.34 2.72 -2.75
N LEU A 62 7.92 3.94 -2.41
CA LEU A 62 8.29 5.16 -3.15
C LEU A 62 9.81 5.38 -3.11
N ASN A 63 10.42 5.36 -1.93
CA ASN A 63 11.86 5.56 -1.74
C ASN A 63 12.68 4.48 -2.46
N LYS A 64 12.24 3.21 -2.40
CA LYS A 64 12.83 2.11 -3.17
C LYS A 64 12.77 2.36 -4.67
N ASN A 65 11.64 2.83 -5.19
CA ASN A 65 11.45 3.06 -6.62
C ASN A 65 12.24 4.27 -7.12
N ALA A 66 12.35 5.31 -6.30
CA ALA A 66 13.15 6.50 -6.57
C ALA A 66 14.66 6.28 -6.38
N ARG A 67 15.09 5.14 -5.83
CA ARG A 67 16.48 4.79 -5.53
C ARG A 67 17.19 5.83 -4.64
N ILE A 68 16.44 6.43 -3.70
CA ILE A 68 16.96 7.45 -2.78
C ILE A 68 17.74 6.76 -1.65
N GLU A 69 17.01 5.95 -0.88
CA GLU A 69 17.52 5.20 0.26
C GLU A 69 16.67 3.93 0.40
N ILE A 70 17.27 2.84 0.89
CA ILE A 70 16.51 1.63 1.21
C ILE A 70 15.97 1.80 2.63
N PRO A 71 14.64 1.92 2.81
CA PRO A 71 14.02 2.06 4.13
C PRO A 71 14.38 0.87 5.04
N LEU A 72 14.52 1.11 6.34
CA LEU A 72 14.91 0.09 7.32
C LEU A 72 13.96 -1.11 7.32
N SER A 73 12.66 -0.88 7.19
CA SER A 73 11.64 -1.93 7.05
C SER A 73 11.99 -2.92 5.92
N LEU A 74 12.30 -2.40 4.73
CA LEU A 74 12.65 -3.19 3.55
C LEU A 74 14.06 -3.77 3.66
N HIS A 75 15.00 -3.05 4.26
CA HIS A 75 16.35 -3.55 4.52
C HIS A 75 16.31 -4.80 5.41
N HIS A 76 15.63 -4.71 6.55
CA HIS A 76 15.48 -5.80 7.52
C HIS A 76 14.78 -7.00 6.90
N TYR A 77 13.67 -6.76 6.19
CA TYR A 77 12.93 -7.80 5.51
C TYR A 77 13.80 -8.54 4.46
N ARG A 78 14.55 -7.81 3.64
CA ARG A 78 15.47 -8.37 2.63
C ARG A 78 16.58 -9.22 3.25
N ARG A 79 17.09 -8.81 4.41
CA ARG A 79 18.11 -9.52 5.20
C ARG A 79 17.56 -10.75 5.93
N GLY A 80 16.25 -10.99 5.88
CA GLY A 80 15.62 -12.13 6.55
C GLY A 80 15.49 -11.93 8.06
N VAL A 81 15.49 -10.68 8.54
CA VAL A 81 15.15 -10.39 9.93
C VAL A 81 13.68 -10.73 10.14
N ARG A 82 13.38 -11.51 11.19
CA ARG A 82 12.03 -12.01 11.51
C ARG A 82 11.54 -11.54 12.87
N THR A 83 12.08 -10.44 13.38
CA THR A 83 11.75 -9.88 14.69
C THR A 83 11.59 -8.37 14.59
N CYS A 84 10.72 -7.81 15.43
CA CYS A 84 10.47 -6.37 15.51
C CYS A 84 11.47 -5.62 16.40
N THR A 85 12.60 -6.21 16.76
CA THR A 85 13.46 -5.73 17.87
C THR A 85 14.18 -4.41 17.59
N ALA A 86 14.35 -4.04 16.32
CA ALA A 86 14.93 -2.77 15.90
C ALA A 86 13.88 -1.69 15.57
N ALA A 87 12.61 -1.97 15.89
CA ALA A 87 11.47 -1.14 15.61
C ALA A 87 10.57 -1.04 16.84
N ASN A 88 9.68 -0.04 16.85
CA ASN A 88 8.59 0.03 17.82
C ASN A 88 7.41 -0.77 17.27
N MET A 89 6.94 -1.75 18.04
CA MET A 89 5.71 -2.45 17.71
C MET A 89 4.52 -1.55 18.02
N GLN A 90 3.65 -1.35 17.04
CA GLN A 90 2.45 -0.52 17.15
C GLN A 90 1.24 -1.27 16.60
N THR A 91 0.05 -1.04 17.19
CA THR A 91 -1.20 -1.57 16.64
C THR A 91 -1.97 -0.45 15.96
N LEU A 92 -2.22 -0.60 14.66
CA LEU A 92 -2.93 0.36 13.83
C LEU A 92 -4.35 -0.13 13.54
N GLN A 93 -5.30 0.79 13.40
CA GLN A 93 -6.66 0.49 12.96
C GLN A 93 -6.81 0.88 11.49
N LEU A 94 -6.93 -0.11 10.60
CA LEU A 94 -7.00 0.09 9.15
C LEU A 94 -8.41 -0.16 8.63
N GLY A 95 -9.33 0.78 8.81
CA GLY A 95 -10.70 0.70 8.26
C GLY A 95 -11.31 -0.71 8.39
N ASP A 96 -11.69 -1.29 7.25
CA ASP A 96 -12.29 -2.62 7.14
C ASP A 96 -11.32 -3.80 7.34
N LEU A 97 -10.00 -3.57 7.28
CA LEU A 97 -8.97 -4.58 7.57
C LEU A 97 -8.82 -4.85 9.06
N GLY A 98 -9.43 -4.01 9.91
CA GLY A 98 -9.38 -4.17 11.35
C GLY A 98 -8.04 -3.74 11.96
N ARG A 99 -7.64 -4.42 13.03
CA ARG A 99 -6.40 -4.12 13.77
C ARG A 99 -5.23 -4.84 13.13
N VAL A 100 -4.14 -4.11 12.87
CA VAL A 100 -2.90 -4.65 12.31
C VAL A 100 -1.73 -4.23 13.17
N ASP A 101 -0.93 -5.21 13.61
CA ASP A 101 0.33 -4.92 14.30
C ASP A 101 1.43 -4.67 13.29
N VAL A 102 2.21 -3.61 13.51
CA VAL A 102 3.29 -3.18 12.63
C VAL A 102 4.59 -2.93 13.39
N CYS A 103 5.69 -3.05 12.67
CA CYS A 103 7.00 -2.59 13.08
C CYS A 103 7.27 -1.22 12.46
N LEU A 104 7.23 -0.18 13.31
CA LEU A 104 7.57 1.19 12.94
C LEU A 104 9.05 1.46 13.29
N TYR A 105 9.87 1.63 12.26
CA TYR A 105 11.30 1.89 12.41
C TYR A 105 11.59 3.38 12.66
N SER A 106 12.80 3.68 13.16
CA SER A 106 13.21 5.04 13.50
C SER A 106 13.31 5.99 12.29
N ASP A 107 13.42 5.46 11.07
CA ASP A 107 13.36 6.23 9.81
C ASP A 107 11.90 6.44 9.34
N GLY A 108 10.92 6.08 10.17
CA GLY A 108 9.49 6.14 9.88
C GLY A 108 9.02 5.11 8.85
N SER A 109 9.85 4.13 8.49
CA SER A 109 9.46 3.03 7.61
C SER A 109 8.64 1.98 8.36
N VAL A 110 7.75 1.28 7.65
CA VAL A 110 6.71 0.42 8.25
C VAL A 110 6.60 -0.92 7.51
N ILE A 111 6.45 -1.99 8.26
CA ILE A 111 6.05 -3.31 7.75
C ILE A 111 5.17 -4.00 8.80
N ASP A 112 4.12 -4.69 8.38
CA ASP A 112 3.33 -5.45 9.35
C ASP A 112 4.15 -6.57 9.98
N LEU A 113 3.85 -6.82 11.24
CA LEU A 113 4.53 -7.81 12.05
C LEU A 113 4.40 -9.21 11.43
N ALA A 114 3.24 -9.54 10.86
CA ALA A 114 2.99 -10.88 10.35
C ALA A 114 3.79 -11.19 9.07
N THR A 115 3.99 -10.20 8.20
CA THR A 115 4.92 -10.26 7.06
C THR A 115 6.36 -10.46 7.53
N LEU A 116 6.81 -9.71 8.53
CA LEU A 116 8.17 -9.82 9.04
C LEU A 116 8.42 -11.19 9.70
N LEU A 117 7.51 -11.63 10.58
CA LEU A 117 7.59 -12.91 11.30
C LEU A 117 7.58 -14.11 10.35
N SER A 118 6.75 -14.09 9.30
CA SER A 118 6.68 -15.17 8.31
C SER A 118 7.95 -15.24 7.47
N GLY A 119 8.58 -14.09 7.21
CA GLY A 119 9.84 -14.00 6.48
C GLY A 119 9.70 -14.18 4.98
N LYS A 120 10.73 -13.78 4.22
CA LYS A 120 10.66 -13.70 2.76
C LYS A 120 10.39 -15.02 2.04
N GLU A 121 10.76 -16.16 2.62
CA GLU A 121 10.54 -17.46 1.97
C GLU A 121 9.09 -17.96 2.09
N HIS A 122 8.23 -17.29 2.88
CA HIS A 122 6.85 -17.73 3.07
C HIS A 122 5.94 -17.27 1.91
N ASN A 123 5.06 -18.16 1.44
CA ASN A 123 4.19 -17.94 0.28
C ASN A 123 3.33 -16.66 0.36
N ARG A 124 2.87 -16.31 1.57
CA ARG A 124 2.09 -15.08 1.81
C ARG A 124 2.79 -13.81 1.32
N ASN A 125 4.12 -13.80 1.34
CA ASN A 125 4.92 -12.65 0.97
C ASN A 125 5.40 -12.69 -0.49
N ALA A 126 4.98 -13.68 -1.30
CA ALA A 126 5.43 -13.84 -2.68
C ALA A 126 5.14 -12.60 -3.55
N LYS A 127 3.99 -11.94 -3.33
CA LYS A 127 3.64 -10.69 -4.04
C LYS A 127 4.53 -9.53 -3.63
N LEU A 128 4.83 -9.39 -2.33
CA LEU A 128 5.77 -8.38 -1.85
C LEU A 128 7.19 -8.63 -2.39
N ASN A 129 7.68 -9.87 -2.34
CA ASN A 129 9.00 -10.22 -2.89
C ASN A 129 9.13 -9.84 -4.35
N LYS A 130 8.13 -10.20 -5.17
CA LYS A 130 8.06 -9.82 -6.57
C LYS A 130 8.11 -8.30 -6.76
N ALA A 131 7.37 -7.53 -5.95
CA ALA A 131 7.41 -6.06 -5.98
C ALA A 131 8.77 -5.47 -5.57
N LEU A 132 9.48 -6.16 -4.68
CA LEU A 132 10.81 -5.77 -4.19
C LEU A 132 11.97 -6.27 -5.05
N GLY A 133 11.71 -7.14 -6.03
CA GLY A 133 12.73 -7.77 -6.88
C GLY A 133 13.58 -8.81 -6.13
N LEU A 134 12.95 -9.59 -5.26
CA LEU A 134 13.55 -10.65 -4.45
C LEU A 134 13.16 -12.04 -4.95
#